data_AF-A0A1G1J4P9-F1
#
_entry.id   AF-A0A1G1J4P9-F1
#
_cell.length_a   1.000
_cell.length_b   1.000
_cell.length_c   1.000
_cell.angle_alpha   90.00
_cell.angle_beta   90.00
_cell.angle_gamma   90.00
#
_symmetry.space_group_name_H-M   'P 1'
#
loop_
_entity.id
_entity.type
_entity.pdbx_description
1 polymer ?
#
loop_
_entity_poly.entity_id
_entity_poly.type
_entity_poly.pdbx_seq_one_letter_code
_entity_poly.pdbx_strand_id
1 'polypeptide(L)'
;VREGFIRYGLSAADIKKKIHEFKPDVVGVGGMHSNRVYEVQDVLEAVKAVSGGIITVVGGGYASMHPEHCLSSPNCDYVVLGEGEYTARDLLRRIDQKKDISDLDGFGYKIKGKFRINPKTVNIPNLDEIPFPAYHLLKMKDYFNIRMPGSRYEMRNYSLFCGSRGCPHKCSYCAKALIVGEGYRKRSISNMIEEITLLKNDFKVEEIRFVDYHTMADVKHWKAFCRALVDQKIGIRFIDPHGFAVNALNGELIELMHEAGCDHLYISIESGDQEFLSRLSKRVDLGKVEGIIRKSHELDMPVTGYFIIGLPGQTWKEIAATVEYAKSLDLDDVDFFIANPFPGTDIYGECEEKRLMYPDFDFQRIRYSLNNIKGPDYTREMIESVRRDAWFEIMTRNMRKGKIRIRR
;
A
#
# COMPACT_ATOMS: atom_id res chain seq x y z
N VAL A 1 16.30 16.26 5.98
CA VAL A 1 16.27 15.58 4.66
C VAL A 1 17.06 14.29 4.80
N ARG A 2 16.45 13.12 4.52
CA ARG A 2 17.16 11.84 4.50
C ARG A 2 18.06 11.81 3.26
N GLU A 3 19.30 11.39 3.41
CA GLU A 3 20.25 11.28 2.30
C GLU A 3 19.66 10.42 1.17
N GLY A 4 19.72 10.93 -0.06
CA GLY A 4 19.19 10.25 -1.25
C GLY A 4 17.68 10.36 -1.48
N PHE A 5 16.93 11.12 -0.68
CA PHE A 5 15.47 11.29 -0.87
C PHE A 5 15.09 12.75 -1.15
N ILE A 6 14.16 12.94 -2.09
CA ILE A 6 13.47 14.21 -2.32
C ILE A 6 12.13 14.14 -1.57
N ARG A 7 11.84 15.17 -0.76
CA ARG A 7 10.57 15.32 -0.06
C ARG A 7 9.70 16.34 -0.80
N TYR A 8 8.49 15.94 -1.16
CA TYR A 8 7.46 16.84 -1.70
C TYR A 8 6.50 17.26 -0.58
N GLY A 9 6.06 18.51 -0.62
CA GLY A 9 5.11 19.06 0.35
C GLY A 9 5.56 20.40 0.92
N LEU A 10 4.86 20.84 1.96
CA LEU A 10 5.14 22.09 2.65
C LEU A 10 6.45 22.01 3.45
N SER A 11 7.19 23.12 3.51
CA SER A 11 8.31 23.25 4.42
C SER A 11 7.84 23.28 5.88
N ALA A 12 8.73 23.03 6.84
CA ALA A 12 8.41 23.17 8.26
C ALA A 12 7.92 24.59 8.60
N ALA A 13 8.49 25.62 7.95
CA ALA A 13 8.05 27.01 8.14
C ALA A 13 6.62 27.23 7.61
N ASP A 14 6.28 26.67 6.45
CA ASP A 14 4.93 26.76 5.88
C ASP A 14 3.90 25.98 6.69
N ILE A 15 4.27 24.81 7.23
CA ILE A 15 3.43 24.04 8.16
C ILE A 15 3.13 24.87 9.40
N LYS A 16 4.17 25.44 10.04
CA LYS A 16 4.00 26.31 11.22
C LYS A 16 3.10 27.51 10.90
N LYS A 17 3.31 28.17 9.76
CA LYS A 17 2.47 29.28 9.30
C LYS A 17 1.00 28.87 9.17
N LYS A 18 0.72 27.73 8.52
CA LYS A 18 -0.66 27.22 8.40
C LYS A 18 -1.30 26.90 9.74
N ILE A 19 -0.56 26.31 10.67
CA ILE A 19 -1.07 26.01 12.02
C ILE A 19 -1.36 27.32 12.77
N HIS A 20 -0.49 28.33 12.68
CA HIS A 20 -0.73 29.65 13.25
C HIS A 20 -1.98 30.35 12.68
N GLU A 21 -2.20 30.25 11.37
CA GLU A 21 -3.35 30.84 10.68
C GLU A 21 -4.66 30.12 11.03
N PHE A 22 -4.65 28.77 11.01
CA PHE A 22 -5.83 27.95 11.25
C PHE A 22 -6.20 27.80 12.74
N LYS A 23 -5.20 27.86 13.63
CA LYS A 23 -5.34 27.70 15.10
C LYS A 23 -6.09 26.41 15.51
N PRO A 24 -5.60 25.22 15.13
CA PRO A 24 -6.28 23.96 15.45
C PRO A 24 -6.18 23.61 16.94
N ASP A 25 -7.23 23.00 17.49
CA ASP A 25 -7.17 22.31 18.79
C ASP A 25 -6.48 20.95 18.68
N VAL A 26 -6.64 20.28 17.54
CA VAL A 26 -6.13 18.93 17.27
C VAL A 26 -5.48 18.88 15.88
N VAL A 27 -4.30 18.24 15.78
CA VAL A 27 -3.62 17.93 14.52
C VAL A 27 -3.41 16.43 14.40
N GLY A 28 -4.03 15.83 13.38
CA GLY A 28 -3.80 14.44 12.99
C GLY A 28 -2.66 14.32 11.99
N VAL A 29 -1.75 13.36 12.20
CA VAL A 29 -0.61 13.08 11.31
C VAL A 29 -0.67 11.62 10.87
N GLY A 30 -0.90 11.38 9.58
CA GLY A 30 -0.89 10.04 9.01
C GLY A 30 0.54 9.52 8.79
N GLY A 31 0.90 8.41 9.42
CA GLY A 31 2.13 7.66 9.17
C GLY A 31 1.83 6.37 8.41
N MET A 32 2.12 6.33 7.11
CA MET A 32 1.83 5.16 6.28
C MET A 32 2.75 3.98 6.60
N HIS A 33 4.06 4.23 6.73
CA HIS A 33 5.08 3.21 6.95
C HIS A 33 6.14 3.69 7.95
N SER A 34 6.74 2.74 8.68
CA SER A 34 7.81 3.02 9.65
C SER A 34 9.02 3.71 9.02
N ASN A 35 9.32 3.43 7.75
CA ASN A 35 10.45 4.02 7.05
C ASN A 35 10.28 5.51 6.67
N ARG A 36 9.15 6.10 7.03
CA ARG A 36 8.82 7.54 6.91
C ARG A 36 8.57 8.20 8.27
N VAL A 37 8.92 7.54 9.36
CA VAL A 37 8.70 8.06 10.73
C VAL A 37 9.26 9.47 10.95
N TYR A 38 10.41 9.80 10.38
CA TYR A 38 11.00 11.14 10.50
C TYR A 38 10.09 12.23 9.92
N GLU A 39 9.33 11.95 8.86
CA GLU A 39 8.39 12.92 8.29
C GLU A 39 7.22 13.18 9.24
N VAL A 40 6.78 12.14 9.96
CA VAL A 40 5.77 12.26 11.03
C VAL A 40 6.34 13.10 12.18
N GLN A 41 7.56 12.79 12.64
CA GLN A 41 8.21 13.53 13.73
C GLN A 41 8.43 15.01 13.40
N ASP A 42 8.88 15.32 12.18
CA ASP A 42 9.06 16.70 11.72
C ASP A 42 7.75 17.51 11.79
N VAL A 43 6.62 16.88 11.44
CA VAL A 43 5.30 17.53 11.52
C VAL A 43 4.87 17.72 12.97
N LEU A 44 5.04 16.70 13.83
CA LEU A 44 4.72 16.80 15.25
C LEU A 44 5.54 17.89 15.95
N GLU A 45 6.83 17.97 15.67
CA GLU A 45 7.71 19.02 16.19
C GLU A 45 7.25 20.40 15.70
N ALA A 46 6.91 20.53 14.41
CA ALA A 46 6.38 21.79 13.87
C ALA A 46 5.09 22.23 14.57
N VAL A 47 4.19 21.29 14.89
CA VAL A 47 2.96 21.57 15.64
C VAL A 47 3.26 22.06 17.05
N LYS A 48 4.06 21.30 17.81
CA LYS A 48 4.36 21.64 19.21
C LYS A 48 5.20 22.90 19.35
N ALA A 49 6.01 23.23 18.35
CA ALA A 49 6.74 24.50 18.29
C ALA A 49 5.84 25.73 18.11
N VAL A 50 4.65 25.57 17.50
CA VAL A 50 3.64 26.64 17.41
C VAL A 50 2.90 26.79 18.73
N SER A 51 2.45 25.68 19.31
CA SER A 51 1.84 25.67 20.64
C SER A 51 1.86 24.26 21.24
N GLY A 52 2.39 24.15 22.46
CA GLY A 52 2.41 22.88 23.21
C GLY A 52 1.01 22.39 23.62
N GLY A 53 0.01 23.28 23.60
CA GLY A 53 -1.39 22.95 23.95
C GLY A 53 -2.18 22.28 22.82
N ILE A 54 -1.67 22.26 21.59
CA ILE A 54 -2.32 21.57 20.47
C ILE A 54 -2.19 20.07 20.67
N ILE A 55 -3.31 19.35 20.65
CA ILE A 55 -3.31 17.89 20.75
C ILE A 55 -2.83 17.30 19.42
N THR A 56 -1.92 16.35 19.50
CA THR A 56 -1.33 15.65 18.36
C THR A 56 -1.74 14.19 18.35
N VAL A 57 -2.18 13.70 17.19
CA VAL A 57 -2.66 12.32 17.02
C VAL A 57 -1.95 11.70 15.83
N VAL A 58 -1.27 10.57 16.02
CA VAL A 58 -0.65 9.82 14.92
C VAL A 58 -1.54 8.64 14.53
N GLY A 59 -1.81 8.46 13.24
CA GLY A 59 -2.59 7.35 12.71
C GLY A 59 -1.90 6.61 11.58
N GLY A 60 -2.56 5.60 11.02
CA GLY A 60 -2.10 4.84 9.85
C GLY A 60 -1.25 3.61 10.20
N GLY A 61 -0.61 3.03 9.18
CA GLY A 61 0.15 1.78 9.33
C GLY A 61 1.29 1.86 10.34
N TYR A 62 1.97 3.01 10.43
CA TYR A 62 3.03 3.23 11.41
C TYR A 62 2.51 3.19 12.86
N ALA A 63 1.43 3.91 13.16
CA ALA A 63 0.80 3.87 14.48
C ALA A 63 0.29 2.47 14.83
N SER A 64 -0.28 1.77 13.85
CA SER A 64 -0.84 0.42 14.04
C SER A 64 0.24 -0.62 14.34
N MET A 65 1.38 -0.56 13.66
CA MET A 65 2.48 -1.52 13.84
C MET A 65 3.43 -1.15 14.99
N HIS A 66 3.62 0.15 15.27
CA HIS A 66 4.60 0.64 16.25
C HIS A 66 4.02 1.75 17.16
N PRO A 67 2.91 1.49 17.89
CA PRO A 67 2.24 2.51 18.68
C PRO A 67 3.13 3.08 19.80
N GLU A 68 3.89 2.23 20.46
CA GLU A 68 4.82 2.64 21.53
C GLU A 68 5.95 3.52 21.00
N HIS A 69 6.48 3.22 19.79
CA HIS A 69 7.51 4.05 19.18
C HIS A 69 6.96 5.44 18.82
N CYS A 70 5.70 5.53 18.36
CA CYS A 70 5.02 6.81 18.15
C CYS A 70 4.94 7.61 19.46
N LEU A 71 4.42 7.00 20.52
CA LEU A 71 4.23 7.62 21.84
C LEU A 71 5.54 7.87 22.60
N SER A 72 6.65 7.30 22.14
CA SER A 72 7.98 7.59 22.69
C SER A 72 8.40 9.04 22.38
N SER A 73 7.89 9.60 21.27
CA SER A 73 8.08 11.01 20.94
C SER A 73 7.39 11.91 21.97
N PRO A 74 8.08 12.93 22.52
CA PRO A 74 7.46 13.90 23.41
C PRO A 74 6.41 14.77 22.70
N ASN A 75 6.40 14.77 21.36
CA ASN A 75 5.50 15.57 20.53
C ASN A 75 4.28 14.79 20.06
N CYS A 76 4.06 13.56 20.51
CA CYS A 76 2.91 12.72 20.17
C CYS A 76 2.06 12.49 21.42
N ASP A 77 0.84 13.04 21.46
CA ASP A 77 -0.06 12.85 22.62
C ASP A 77 -0.80 11.52 22.53
N TYR A 78 -1.33 11.20 21.34
CA TYR A 78 -2.18 10.04 21.10
C TYR A 78 -1.86 9.29 19.81
N VAL A 79 -2.24 8.01 19.76
CA VAL A 79 -2.21 7.19 18.55
C VAL A 79 -3.58 6.57 18.27
N VAL A 80 -3.91 6.45 16.99
CA VAL A 80 -5.09 5.72 16.49
C VAL A 80 -4.62 4.54 15.65
N LEU A 81 -5.12 3.36 15.99
CA LEU A 81 -4.74 2.07 15.41
C LEU A 81 -5.80 1.61 14.41
N GLY A 82 -5.33 0.97 13.33
CA GLY A 82 -6.16 0.42 12.27
C GLY A 82 -7.12 1.42 11.62
N GLU A 83 -8.38 1.02 11.47
CA GLU A 83 -9.42 1.87 10.89
C GLU A 83 -9.75 3.02 11.84
N GLY A 84 -9.33 4.22 11.46
CA GLY A 84 -9.32 5.38 12.33
C GLY A 84 -10.58 6.23 12.27
N GLU A 85 -11.52 6.01 11.35
CA GLU A 85 -12.65 6.92 11.12
C GLU A 85 -13.56 7.04 12.35
N TYR A 86 -13.99 5.90 12.92
CA TYR A 86 -14.83 5.90 14.12
C TYR A 86 -14.05 6.30 15.37
N THR A 87 -12.82 5.79 15.53
CA THR A 87 -11.97 6.11 16.69
C THR A 87 -11.61 7.60 16.72
N ALA A 88 -11.23 8.20 15.59
CA ALA A 88 -10.91 9.62 15.51
C ALA A 88 -12.15 10.49 15.74
N ARG A 89 -13.31 10.13 15.17
CA ARG A 89 -14.59 10.83 15.43
C ARG A 89 -14.91 10.82 16.92
N ASP A 90 -14.82 9.67 17.56
CA ASP A 90 -15.19 9.52 18.97
C ASP A 90 -14.17 10.18 19.90
N LEU A 91 -12.88 10.15 19.55
CA LEU A 91 -11.83 10.93 20.22
C LEU A 91 -12.16 12.42 20.20
N LEU A 92 -12.42 12.99 19.02
CA LEU A 92 -12.71 14.43 18.87
C LEU A 92 -13.97 14.84 19.64
N ARG A 93 -15.04 14.03 19.57
CA ARG A 93 -16.27 14.27 20.34
C ARG A 93 -16.03 14.25 21.85
N ARG A 94 -15.22 13.31 22.34
CA ARG A 94 -14.93 13.19 23.78
C ARG A 94 -14.01 14.30 24.27
N ILE A 95 -13.04 14.75 23.46
CA ILE A 95 -12.22 15.93 23.76
C ILE A 95 -13.12 17.17 23.91
N ASP A 96 -14.01 17.42 22.94
CA ASP A 96 -14.93 18.56 22.95
C ASP A 96 -15.86 18.53 24.18
N GLN A 97 -16.37 17.34 24.52
CA GLN A 97 -17.26 17.14 25.68
C GLN A 97 -16.52 16.98 27.01
N LYS A 98 -15.18 17.05 27.03
CA LYS A 98 -14.34 16.78 28.21
C LYS A 98 -14.65 15.43 28.89
N LYS A 99 -14.95 14.41 28.09
CA LYS A 99 -15.21 13.04 28.54
C LYS A 99 -13.93 12.22 28.54
N ASP A 100 -13.93 11.15 29.34
CA ASP A 100 -12.82 10.21 29.37
C ASP A 100 -12.63 9.53 28.01
N ILE A 101 -11.38 9.40 27.57
CA ILE A 101 -10.95 8.80 26.30
C ILE A 101 -10.19 7.48 26.52
N SER A 102 -10.00 7.07 27.79
CA SER A 102 -9.11 5.97 28.17
C SER A 102 -9.53 4.60 27.65
N ASP A 103 -10.80 4.41 27.28
CA ASP A 103 -11.39 3.13 26.84
C ASP A 103 -11.69 3.08 25.33
N LEU A 104 -11.25 4.08 24.55
CA LEU A 104 -11.47 4.08 23.10
C LEU A 104 -10.84 2.84 22.43
N ASP A 105 -11.58 2.20 21.52
CA ASP A 105 -11.11 1.06 20.73
C ASP A 105 -10.06 1.48 19.70
N GLY A 106 -8.95 0.74 19.61
CA GLY A 106 -7.84 1.05 18.71
C GLY A 106 -7.18 2.41 19.02
N PHE A 107 -6.93 2.69 20.30
CA PHE A 107 -6.42 3.97 20.77
C PHE A 107 -5.24 3.77 21.72
N GLY A 108 -4.26 4.68 21.68
CA GLY A 108 -3.14 4.64 22.60
C GLY A 108 -2.70 6.01 23.08
N TYR A 109 -2.18 6.06 24.31
CA TYR A 109 -1.76 7.28 24.99
C TYR A 109 -0.68 7.01 26.04
N LYS A 110 -0.11 8.08 26.60
CA LYS A 110 0.91 8.02 27.66
C LYS A 110 0.37 8.59 28.97
N ILE A 111 0.52 7.84 30.07
CA ILE A 111 0.16 8.31 31.42
C ILE A 111 1.30 8.02 32.39
N LYS A 112 1.80 9.06 33.07
CA LYS A 112 2.93 8.97 34.02
C LYS A 112 4.12 8.18 33.46
N GLY A 113 4.48 8.43 32.20
CA GLY A 113 5.60 7.77 31.52
C GLY A 113 5.29 6.38 30.95
N LYS A 114 4.14 5.77 31.26
CA LYS A 114 3.76 4.43 30.77
C LYS A 114 2.82 4.53 29.57
N PHE A 115 3.06 3.69 28.57
CA PHE A 115 2.18 3.54 27.43
C PHE A 115 0.93 2.74 27.82
N ARG A 116 -0.22 3.18 27.31
CA ARG A 116 -1.51 2.48 27.41
C ARG A 116 -2.04 2.32 26.00
N ILE A 117 -2.13 1.09 25.54
CA ILE A 117 -2.57 0.75 24.19
C ILE A 117 -3.82 -0.13 24.31
N ASN A 118 -4.94 0.38 23.82
CA ASN A 118 -6.15 -0.39 23.64
C ASN A 118 -6.11 -0.99 22.24
N PRO A 119 -6.15 -2.34 22.12
CA PRO A 119 -6.10 -2.97 20.80
C PRO A 119 -7.32 -2.54 19.97
N LYS A 120 -7.17 -2.59 18.65
CA LYS A 120 -8.31 -2.45 17.73
C LYS A 120 -9.06 -3.77 17.69
N THR A 121 -10.30 -3.78 18.15
CA THR A 121 -11.13 -5.01 18.22
C THR A 121 -12.28 -5.01 17.23
N VAL A 122 -12.74 -3.82 16.79
CA VAL A 122 -13.89 -3.71 15.89
C VAL A 122 -13.53 -2.96 14.62
N ASN A 123 -13.48 -3.69 13.51
CA ASN A 123 -13.44 -3.12 12.17
C ASN A 123 -14.83 -2.58 11.77
N ILE A 124 -14.87 -1.54 10.93
CA ILE A 124 -16.09 -0.90 10.44
C ILE A 124 -16.90 -1.92 9.62
N PRO A 125 -18.08 -2.36 10.06
CA PRO A 125 -18.77 -3.50 9.43
C PRO A 125 -19.29 -3.17 8.03
N ASN A 126 -19.89 -1.99 7.87
CA ASN A 126 -20.45 -1.50 6.61
C ASN A 126 -19.62 -0.33 6.08
N LEU A 127 -18.93 -0.53 4.96
CA LEU A 127 -18.08 0.50 4.38
C LEU A 127 -18.87 1.63 3.72
N ASP A 128 -20.14 1.40 3.36
CA ASP A 128 -21.00 2.42 2.74
C ASP A 128 -21.43 3.51 3.73
N GLU A 129 -21.30 3.29 5.04
CA GLU A 129 -21.54 4.30 6.09
C GLU A 129 -20.42 5.33 6.19
N ILE A 130 -19.25 5.03 5.62
CA ILE A 130 -18.13 5.95 5.58
C ILE A 130 -18.42 6.99 4.49
N PRO A 131 -18.46 8.29 4.81
CA PRO A 131 -18.65 9.31 3.79
C PRO A 131 -17.48 9.28 2.81
N PHE A 132 -17.72 9.70 1.56
CA PHE A 132 -16.62 9.87 0.61
C PHE A 132 -15.56 10.82 1.20
N PRO A 133 -14.27 10.61 0.86
CA PRO A 133 -13.22 11.52 1.24
C PRO A 133 -13.62 12.98 0.94
N ALA A 134 -13.21 13.90 1.81
CA ALA A 134 -13.49 15.32 1.64
C ALA A 134 -12.63 15.92 0.51
N TYR A 135 -12.84 15.46 -0.73
CA TYR A 135 -12.08 15.84 -1.92
C TYR A 135 -12.04 17.35 -2.15
N HIS A 136 -13.08 18.08 -1.74
CA HIS A 136 -13.15 19.54 -1.80
C HIS A 136 -12.12 20.24 -0.89
N LEU A 137 -11.55 19.56 0.11
CA LEU A 137 -10.45 20.06 0.94
C LEU A 137 -9.07 19.77 0.33
N LEU A 138 -9.00 18.88 -0.66
CA LEU A 138 -7.76 18.53 -1.34
C LEU A 138 -7.49 19.51 -2.47
N LYS A 139 -6.24 19.97 -2.57
CA LYS A 139 -5.78 20.77 -3.71
C LYS A 139 -5.51 19.86 -4.92
N MET A 140 -6.55 19.25 -5.48
CA MET A 140 -6.45 18.24 -6.54
C MET A 140 -5.56 18.67 -7.71
N LYS A 141 -5.70 19.93 -8.16
CA LYS A 141 -4.87 20.52 -9.22
C LYS A 141 -3.37 20.48 -8.90
N ASP A 142 -2.98 20.72 -7.65
CA ASP A 142 -1.57 20.68 -7.26
C ASP A 142 -1.01 19.26 -7.39
N TYR A 143 -1.79 18.24 -6.97
CA TYR A 143 -1.39 16.83 -7.13
C TYR A 143 -1.27 16.43 -8.60
N PHE A 144 -2.21 16.87 -9.45
CA PHE A 144 -2.16 16.61 -10.89
C PHE A 144 -0.95 17.27 -11.56
N ASN A 145 -0.55 18.46 -11.10
CA ASN A 145 0.61 19.19 -11.61
C ASN A 145 1.96 18.58 -11.20
N ILE A 146 2.01 17.72 -10.17
CA ILE A 146 3.26 16.99 -9.84
C ILE A 146 3.71 16.18 -11.06
N ARG A 147 2.76 15.74 -11.90
CA ARG A 147 3.02 14.91 -13.09
C ARG A 147 3.99 13.77 -12.76
N MET A 148 3.89 13.22 -11.55
CA MET A 148 4.62 12.01 -11.20
C MET A 148 3.93 10.86 -11.92
N PRO A 149 4.61 10.16 -12.83
CA PRO A 149 4.05 8.99 -13.47
C PRO A 149 3.89 7.92 -12.40
N GLY A 150 2.68 7.80 -11.85
CA GLY A 150 2.37 6.72 -10.94
C GLY A 150 2.20 5.39 -11.70
N SER A 151 2.04 5.41 -13.02
CA SER A 151 2.21 4.26 -13.91
C SER A 151 3.23 4.70 -14.98
N ARG A 152 4.08 3.79 -15.45
CA ARG A 152 5.15 4.12 -16.40
C ARG A 152 4.66 4.36 -17.83
N TYR A 153 3.35 4.29 -18.05
CA TYR A 153 2.74 4.14 -19.37
C TYR A 153 1.96 5.37 -19.80
N GLU A 154 1.08 5.91 -18.95
CA GLU A 154 0.33 7.12 -19.26
C GLU A 154 0.18 8.04 -18.03
N MET A 155 0.36 9.34 -18.26
CA MET A 155 0.09 10.34 -17.24
C MET A 155 -1.36 10.79 -17.34
N ARG A 156 -2.10 10.55 -16.26
CA ARG A 156 -3.51 10.93 -16.13
C ARG A 156 -3.74 11.57 -14.77
N ASN A 157 -4.75 12.42 -14.69
CA ASN A 157 -5.25 12.87 -13.40
C ASN A 157 -5.88 11.67 -12.69
N TYR A 158 -5.22 11.17 -11.64
CA TYR A 158 -5.69 10.00 -10.93
C TYR A 158 -6.13 10.31 -9.50
N SER A 159 -7.03 9.48 -8.97
CA SER A 159 -7.34 9.42 -7.54
C SER A 159 -7.09 8.01 -7.01
N LEU A 160 -6.65 7.94 -5.75
CA LEU A 160 -6.69 6.70 -5.00
C LEU A 160 -8.15 6.36 -4.68
N PHE A 161 -8.46 5.08 -4.65
CA PHE A 161 -9.82 4.57 -4.44
C PHE A 161 -9.78 3.25 -3.68
N CYS A 162 -10.71 3.10 -2.74
CA CYS A 162 -10.81 1.91 -1.90
C CYS A 162 -12.21 1.31 -2.10
N GLY A 163 -12.29 0.19 -2.83
CA GLY A 163 -13.55 -0.54 -3.06
C GLY A 163 -13.86 -1.54 -1.94
N SER A 164 -12.81 -2.00 -1.26
CA SER A 164 -12.84 -3.03 -0.24
C SER A 164 -11.72 -2.85 0.78
N ARG A 165 -11.93 -3.42 1.98
CA ARG A 165 -10.94 -3.45 3.07
C ARG A 165 -10.74 -4.87 3.56
N GLY A 166 -9.49 -5.18 3.86
CA GLY A 166 -9.09 -6.52 4.28
C GLY A 166 -8.71 -7.43 3.11
N CYS A 167 -8.37 -8.67 3.43
CA CYS A 167 -7.92 -9.73 2.53
C CYS A 167 -8.05 -11.05 3.28
N PRO A 168 -8.66 -12.09 2.69
CA PRO A 168 -8.85 -13.40 3.34
C PRO A 168 -7.56 -14.21 3.48
N HIS A 169 -6.48 -13.83 2.78
CA HIS A 169 -5.21 -14.56 2.85
C HIS A 169 -4.40 -14.24 4.10
N LYS A 170 -3.70 -15.26 4.63
CA LYS A 170 -2.79 -15.19 5.78
C LYS A 170 -1.34 -15.42 5.33
N CYS A 171 -0.84 -14.53 4.47
CA CYS A 171 0.54 -14.63 3.98
C CYS A 171 1.50 -14.23 5.10
N SER A 172 2.43 -15.11 5.45
CA SER A 172 3.35 -14.92 6.59
C SER A 172 4.19 -13.64 6.50
N TYR A 173 4.46 -13.18 5.27
CA TYR A 173 5.26 -11.98 4.99
C TYR A 173 4.47 -10.67 4.94
N CYS A 174 3.13 -10.72 5.00
CA CYS A 174 2.29 -9.55 4.75
C CYS A 174 1.91 -8.82 6.05
N ALA A 175 2.35 -7.57 6.19
CA ALA A 175 2.04 -6.74 7.37
C ALA A 175 0.59 -6.24 7.43
N LYS A 176 -0.24 -6.50 6.41
CA LYS A 176 -1.65 -6.06 6.33
C LYS A 176 -2.42 -6.36 7.62
N ALA A 177 -2.33 -7.59 8.14
CA ALA A 177 -3.13 -8.01 9.29
C ALA A 177 -2.86 -7.14 10.53
N LEU A 178 -1.65 -6.61 10.67
CA LEU A 178 -1.26 -5.70 11.74
C LEU A 178 -1.88 -4.30 11.59
N ILE A 179 -2.29 -3.93 10.38
CA ILE A 179 -2.84 -2.62 10.06
C ILE A 179 -4.36 -2.68 10.04
N VAL A 180 -4.97 -3.56 9.26
CA VAL A 180 -6.44 -3.57 9.04
C VAL A 180 -7.14 -4.82 9.57
N GLY A 181 -6.42 -5.71 10.26
CA GLY A 181 -6.96 -6.95 10.79
C GLY A 181 -7.26 -8.02 9.72
N GLU A 182 -8.04 -9.01 10.14
CA GLU A 182 -8.52 -10.12 9.29
C GLU A 182 -9.87 -9.81 8.61
N GLY A 183 -10.25 -10.69 7.68
CA GLY A 183 -11.52 -10.61 6.97
C GLY A 183 -11.45 -9.80 5.67
N TYR A 184 -12.62 -9.66 5.04
CA TYR A 184 -12.81 -8.93 3.79
C TYR A 184 -14.20 -8.28 3.81
N ARG A 185 -14.24 -6.98 3.58
CA ARG A 185 -15.47 -6.17 3.50
C ARG A 185 -15.40 -5.33 2.24
N LYS A 186 -16.54 -5.15 1.59
CA LYS A 186 -16.65 -4.49 0.29
C LYS A 186 -17.77 -3.46 0.34
N ARG A 187 -17.61 -2.39 -0.43
CA ARG A 187 -18.66 -1.40 -0.65
C ARG A 187 -19.73 -1.94 -1.58
N SER A 188 -20.91 -1.36 -1.58
CA SER A 188 -21.88 -1.64 -2.63
C SER A 188 -21.40 -1.09 -3.98
N ILE A 189 -21.83 -1.73 -5.07
CA ILE A 189 -21.52 -1.25 -6.43
C ILE A 189 -22.05 0.16 -6.64
N SER A 190 -23.27 0.45 -6.18
CA SER A 190 -23.86 1.79 -6.27
C SER A 190 -23.02 2.84 -5.57
N ASN A 191 -22.55 2.56 -4.35
CA ASN A 191 -21.71 3.49 -3.59
C ASN A 191 -20.35 3.74 -4.27
N MET A 192 -19.75 2.70 -4.87
CA MET A 192 -18.52 2.83 -5.65
C MET A 192 -18.72 3.66 -6.92
N ILE A 193 -19.79 3.40 -7.69
CA ILE A 193 -20.08 4.14 -8.92
C ILE A 193 -20.39 5.61 -8.64
N GLU A 194 -21.09 5.92 -7.54
CA GLU A 194 -21.38 7.29 -7.12
C GLU A 194 -20.11 8.10 -6.87
N GLU A 195 -19.16 7.56 -6.10
CA GLU A 195 -17.88 8.24 -5.85
C GLU A 195 -17.02 8.39 -7.11
N ILE A 196 -16.98 7.36 -7.96
CA ILE A 196 -16.27 7.42 -9.25
C ILE A 196 -16.87 8.51 -10.14
N THR A 197 -18.21 8.63 -10.15
CA THR A 197 -18.92 9.64 -10.92
C THR A 197 -18.62 11.05 -10.39
N LEU A 198 -18.61 11.23 -9.07
CA LEU A 198 -18.18 12.48 -8.42
C LEU A 198 -16.75 12.85 -8.81
N LEU A 199 -15.80 11.92 -8.70
CA LEU A 199 -14.39 12.14 -9.04
C LEU A 199 -14.21 12.54 -10.50
N LYS A 200 -14.91 11.85 -11.41
CA LYS A 200 -14.86 12.14 -12.84
C LYS A 200 -15.45 13.52 -13.14
N ASN A 201 -16.68 13.78 -12.69
CA ASN A 201 -17.45 14.94 -13.12
C ASN A 201 -16.98 16.23 -12.44
N ASP A 202 -16.68 16.17 -11.14
CA ASP A 202 -16.43 17.36 -10.34
C ASP A 202 -14.93 17.64 -10.22
N PHE A 203 -14.12 16.59 -10.12
CA PHE A 203 -12.67 16.70 -9.92
C PHE A 203 -11.83 16.40 -11.17
N LYS A 204 -12.46 16.04 -12.30
CA LYS A 204 -11.81 15.75 -13.58
C LYS A 204 -10.76 14.65 -13.46
N VAL A 205 -11.05 13.65 -12.63
CA VAL A 205 -10.26 12.43 -12.52
C VAL A 205 -10.52 11.57 -13.76
N GLU A 206 -9.43 11.09 -14.35
CA GLU A 206 -9.40 10.27 -15.56
C GLU A 206 -9.09 8.81 -15.26
N GLU A 207 -8.42 8.56 -14.12
CA GLU A 207 -7.98 7.23 -13.70
C GLU A 207 -8.22 7.00 -12.21
N ILE A 208 -8.70 5.82 -11.87
CA ILE A 208 -8.82 5.33 -10.50
C ILE A 208 -7.72 4.31 -10.21
N ARG A 209 -7.11 4.44 -9.03
CA ARG A 209 -6.10 3.49 -8.55
C ARG A 209 -6.55 2.85 -7.28
N PHE A 210 -6.75 1.54 -7.34
CA PHE A 210 -7.15 0.78 -6.16
C PHE A 210 -6.05 0.81 -5.10
N VAL A 211 -6.45 0.99 -3.85
CA VAL A 211 -5.60 0.82 -2.66
C VAL A 211 -6.07 -0.34 -1.79
N ASP A 212 -6.92 -1.18 -2.36
CA ASP A 212 -7.44 -2.39 -1.75
C ASP A 212 -6.32 -3.40 -1.54
N TYR A 213 -6.35 -4.11 -0.42
CA TYR A 213 -5.42 -5.22 -0.20
C TYR A 213 -5.73 -6.44 -1.09
N HIS A 214 -6.96 -6.56 -1.57
CA HIS A 214 -7.36 -7.60 -2.51
C HIS A 214 -8.68 -7.27 -3.24
N THR A 215 -8.60 -6.55 -4.36
CA THR A 215 -9.75 -6.19 -5.22
C THR A 215 -10.61 -7.38 -5.66
N MET A 216 -9.99 -8.52 -5.92
CA MET A 216 -10.64 -9.73 -6.46
C MET A 216 -10.87 -10.84 -5.42
N ALA A 217 -10.90 -10.53 -4.12
CA ALA A 217 -11.24 -11.54 -3.11
C ALA A 217 -12.65 -12.12 -3.33
N ASP A 218 -13.56 -11.32 -3.89
CA ASP A 218 -14.86 -11.76 -4.40
C ASP A 218 -14.97 -11.46 -5.91
N VAL A 219 -14.60 -12.46 -6.73
CA VAL A 219 -14.61 -12.34 -8.20
C VAL A 219 -16.00 -12.04 -8.76
N LYS A 220 -17.09 -12.52 -8.12
CA LYS A 220 -18.44 -12.23 -8.60
C LYS A 220 -18.77 -10.76 -8.42
N HIS A 221 -18.42 -10.19 -7.28
CA HIS A 221 -18.58 -8.76 -7.02
C HIS A 221 -17.69 -7.91 -7.94
N TRP A 222 -16.44 -8.31 -8.15
CA TRP A 222 -15.54 -7.62 -9.08
C TRP A 222 -16.07 -7.61 -10.52
N LYS A 223 -16.61 -8.73 -11.01
CA LYS A 223 -17.30 -8.80 -12.33
C LYS A 223 -18.51 -7.87 -12.36
N ALA A 224 -19.31 -7.80 -11.30
CA ALA A 224 -20.45 -6.91 -11.22
C ALA A 224 -20.04 -5.43 -11.24
N PHE A 225 -18.94 -5.07 -10.58
CA PHE A 225 -18.35 -3.73 -10.66
C PHE A 225 -17.92 -3.38 -12.09
N CYS A 226 -17.17 -4.25 -12.76
CA CYS A 226 -16.74 -4.02 -14.14
C CYS A 226 -17.94 -3.85 -15.09
N ARG A 227 -18.97 -4.71 -14.96
CA ARG A 227 -20.21 -4.58 -15.75
C ARG A 227 -20.91 -3.25 -15.50
N ALA A 228 -21.01 -2.81 -14.24
CA ALA A 228 -21.64 -1.53 -13.92
C ALA A 228 -20.91 -0.34 -14.56
N LEU A 229 -19.57 -0.37 -14.65
CA LEU A 229 -18.81 0.65 -15.37
C LEU A 229 -19.12 0.66 -16.88
N VAL A 230 -19.23 -0.51 -17.50
CA VAL A 230 -19.56 -0.69 -18.92
C VAL A 230 -20.99 -0.25 -19.21
N ASP A 231 -21.97 -0.80 -18.48
CA ASP A 231 -23.40 -0.58 -18.71
C ASP A 231 -23.78 0.89 -18.56
N GLN A 232 -23.18 1.58 -17.58
CA GLN A 232 -23.40 3.01 -17.33
C GLN A 232 -22.49 3.92 -18.17
N LYS A 233 -21.62 3.34 -19.01
CA LYS A 233 -20.66 4.07 -19.86
C LYS A 233 -19.85 5.10 -19.07
N ILE A 234 -19.41 4.72 -17.86
CA ILE A 234 -18.69 5.59 -16.95
C ILE A 234 -17.41 6.10 -17.60
N GLY A 235 -16.73 5.30 -18.43
CA GLY A 235 -15.60 5.74 -19.25
C GLY A 235 -14.46 6.35 -18.43
N ILE A 236 -14.15 5.76 -17.28
CA ILE A 236 -12.98 6.07 -16.47
C ILE A 236 -11.95 4.95 -16.66
N ARG A 237 -10.65 5.26 -16.56
CA ARG A 237 -9.61 4.24 -16.53
C ARG A 237 -9.41 3.73 -15.11
N PHE A 238 -8.96 2.49 -14.95
CA PHE A 238 -8.57 2.02 -13.64
C PHE A 238 -7.42 1.01 -13.66
N ILE A 239 -6.64 1.00 -12.58
CA ILE A 239 -5.59 0.03 -12.33
C ILE A 239 -5.58 -0.39 -10.86
N ASP A 240 -5.09 -1.60 -10.59
CA ASP A 240 -4.77 -2.07 -9.24
C ASP A 240 -3.25 -2.24 -9.09
N PRO A 241 -2.51 -1.21 -8.64
CA PRO A 241 -1.06 -1.29 -8.48
C PRO A 241 -0.61 -2.24 -7.34
N HIS A 242 -1.52 -2.83 -6.58
CA HIS A 242 -1.18 -3.85 -5.59
C HIS A 242 -1.13 -5.26 -6.18
N GLY A 243 -1.63 -5.42 -7.41
CA GLY A 243 -1.55 -6.66 -8.17
C GLY A 243 -2.78 -7.55 -8.03
N PHE A 244 -3.31 -7.95 -9.18
CA PHE A 244 -4.37 -8.93 -9.31
C PHE A 244 -3.85 -10.34 -9.00
N ALA A 245 -4.66 -11.13 -8.29
CA ALA A 245 -4.33 -12.52 -7.98
C ALA A 245 -4.39 -13.37 -9.26
N VAL A 246 -3.25 -13.95 -9.65
CA VAL A 246 -3.09 -14.80 -10.85
C VAL A 246 -4.18 -15.85 -10.97
N ASN A 247 -4.49 -16.56 -9.89
CA ASN A 247 -5.44 -17.67 -9.95
C ASN A 247 -6.89 -17.27 -10.27
N ALA A 248 -7.26 -16.02 -9.99
CA ALA A 248 -8.60 -15.50 -10.23
C ALA A 248 -8.77 -15.01 -11.68
N LEU A 249 -7.67 -14.74 -12.38
CA LEU A 249 -7.68 -14.26 -13.75
C LEU A 249 -7.94 -15.40 -14.75
N ASN A 250 -8.73 -15.07 -15.77
CA ASN A 250 -8.96 -15.88 -16.96
C ASN A 250 -9.30 -14.96 -18.14
N GLY A 251 -9.39 -15.53 -19.35
CA GLY A 251 -9.56 -14.73 -20.57
C GLY A 251 -10.78 -13.81 -20.55
N GLU A 252 -11.95 -14.36 -20.22
CA GLU A 252 -13.21 -13.60 -20.15
C GLU A 252 -13.17 -12.47 -19.11
N LEU A 253 -12.52 -12.71 -17.97
CA LEU A 253 -12.42 -11.68 -16.93
C LEU A 253 -11.48 -10.55 -17.37
N ILE A 254 -10.36 -10.87 -18.03
CA ILE A 254 -9.43 -9.87 -18.56
C ILE A 254 -10.12 -9.02 -19.63
N GLU A 255 -10.89 -9.63 -20.53
CA GLU A 255 -11.70 -8.90 -21.53
C GLU A 255 -12.70 -7.95 -20.88
N LEU A 256 -13.47 -8.43 -19.90
CA LEU A 256 -14.43 -7.59 -19.18
C LEU A 256 -13.74 -6.43 -18.44
N MET A 257 -12.59 -6.69 -17.83
CA MET A 257 -11.80 -5.64 -17.17
C MET A 257 -11.34 -4.59 -18.19
N HIS A 258 -10.88 -5.02 -19.36
CA HIS A 258 -10.48 -4.13 -20.45
C HIS A 258 -11.64 -3.24 -20.90
N GLU A 259 -12.79 -3.83 -21.19
CA GLU A 259 -14.02 -3.12 -21.58
C GLU A 259 -14.45 -2.10 -20.52
N ALA A 260 -14.30 -2.47 -19.23
CA ALA A 260 -14.63 -1.60 -18.11
C ALA A 260 -13.65 -0.44 -17.89
N GLY A 261 -12.52 -0.42 -18.60
CA GLY A 261 -11.53 0.65 -18.54
C GLY A 261 -10.19 0.27 -17.89
N CYS A 262 -9.96 -1.00 -17.55
CA CYS A 262 -8.65 -1.47 -17.16
C CYS A 262 -7.72 -1.48 -18.36
N ASP A 263 -6.57 -0.82 -18.26
CA ASP A 263 -5.63 -0.71 -19.37
C ASP A 263 -4.21 -1.12 -19.01
N HIS A 264 -3.98 -1.55 -17.76
CA HIS A 264 -2.72 -2.12 -17.31
C HIS A 264 -2.99 -3.24 -16.30
N LEU A 265 -2.38 -4.39 -16.53
CA LEU A 265 -2.52 -5.55 -15.66
C LEU A 265 -1.29 -5.72 -14.76
N TYR A 266 -1.45 -5.46 -13.46
CA TYR A 266 -0.46 -5.84 -12.46
C TYR A 266 -0.81 -7.23 -11.94
N ILE A 267 0.14 -8.18 -11.95
CA ILE A 267 -0.09 -9.55 -11.46
C ILE A 267 0.93 -9.95 -10.40
N SER A 268 0.44 -10.51 -9.29
CA SER A 268 1.29 -10.96 -8.20
C SER A 268 1.68 -12.43 -8.38
N ILE A 269 2.88 -12.66 -8.91
CA ILE A 269 3.43 -14.00 -9.22
C ILE A 269 4.19 -14.56 -8.02
N GLU A 270 4.84 -13.68 -7.25
CA GLU A 270 5.65 -13.94 -6.06
C GLU A 270 6.95 -14.71 -6.33
N SER A 271 6.93 -15.87 -6.97
CA SER A 271 8.11 -16.71 -7.21
C SER A 271 7.98 -17.46 -8.53
N GLY A 272 9.11 -17.75 -9.19
CA GLY A 272 9.16 -18.60 -10.38
C GLY A 272 9.37 -20.09 -10.06
N ASP A 273 9.47 -20.43 -8.79
CA ASP A 273 9.60 -21.80 -8.31
C ASP A 273 8.26 -22.29 -7.71
N GLN A 274 7.63 -23.26 -8.40
CA GLN A 274 6.32 -23.79 -8.02
C GLN A 274 6.34 -24.58 -6.70
N GLU A 275 7.46 -25.22 -6.37
CA GLU A 275 7.64 -25.93 -5.10
C GLU A 275 7.77 -24.92 -3.96
N PHE A 276 8.51 -23.84 -4.16
CA PHE A 276 8.57 -22.71 -3.23
C PHE A 276 7.20 -22.05 -3.04
N LEU A 277 6.47 -21.75 -4.12
CA LEU A 277 5.10 -21.21 -4.02
C LEU A 277 4.16 -22.10 -3.23
N SER A 278 4.33 -23.42 -3.30
CA SER A 278 3.49 -24.38 -2.57
C SER A 278 3.71 -24.35 -1.06
N ARG A 279 4.85 -23.80 -0.59
CA ARG A 279 5.13 -23.53 0.83
C ARG A 279 4.50 -22.23 1.33
N LEU A 280 4.10 -21.33 0.43
CA LEU A 280 3.45 -20.08 0.80
C LEU A 280 1.94 -20.26 0.98
N SER A 281 1.34 -19.50 1.89
CA SER A 281 -0.12 -19.48 2.09
C SER A 281 -0.88 -19.05 0.83
N LYS A 282 -0.25 -18.22 -0.02
CA LYS A 282 -0.79 -17.79 -1.31
C LYS A 282 -0.27 -18.72 -2.39
N ARG A 283 -1.11 -19.66 -2.81
CA ARG A 283 -0.81 -20.57 -3.92
C ARG A 283 -0.96 -19.80 -5.23
N VAL A 284 0.06 -19.78 -6.06
CA VAL A 284 0.01 -19.25 -7.42
C VAL A 284 0.25 -20.43 -8.37
N ASP A 285 -0.56 -20.52 -9.42
CA ASP A 285 -0.41 -21.48 -10.51
C ASP A 285 0.38 -20.84 -11.66
N LEU A 286 1.67 -21.21 -11.77
CA LEU A 286 2.55 -20.67 -12.80
C LEU A 286 2.12 -21.06 -14.22
N GLY A 287 1.36 -22.15 -14.38
CA GLY A 287 0.84 -22.59 -15.68
C GLY A 287 -0.16 -21.60 -16.30
N LYS A 288 -0.72 -20.68 -15.50
CA LYS A 288 -1.66 -19.65 -16.00
C LYS A 288 -0.97 -18.38 -16.50
N VAL A 289 0.25 -18.10 -16.03
CA VAL A 289 0.86 -16.78 -16.16
C VAL A 289 1.07 -16.39 -17.63
N GLU A 290 1.62 -17.28 -18.45
CA GLU A 290 1.82 -17.01 -19.88
C GLU A 290 0.51 -16.76 -20.62
N GLY A 291 -0.54 -17.52 -20.29
CA GLY A 291 -1.87 -17.35 -20.89
C GLY A 291 -2.50 -16.01 -20.53
N ILE A 292 -2.32 -15.55 -19.29
CA ILE A 292 -2.75 -14.23 -18.82
C ILE A 292 -2.00 -13.12 -19.57
N ILE A 293 -0.67 -13.23 -19.68
CA ILE A 293 0.16 -12.23 -20.38
C ILE A 293 -0.25 -12.13 -21.84
N ARG A 294 -0.33 -13.27 -22.54
CA ARG A 294 -0.76 -13.31 -23.95
C ARG A 294 -2.12 -12.66 -24.12
N LYS A 295 -3.08 -13.00 -23.27
CA LYS A 295 -4.43 -12.42 -23.38
C LYS A 295 -4.45 -10.92 -23.16
N SER A 296 -3.67 -10.43 -22.19
CA SER A 296 -3.53 -9.00 -21.93
C SER A 296 -2.95 -8.27 -23.15
N HIS A 297 -1.94 -8.84 -23.80
CA HIS A 297 -1.33 -8.26 -25.01
C HIS A 297 -2.26 -8.27 -26.22
N GLU A 298 -3.11 -9.28 -26.38
CA GLU A 298 -4.17 -9.28 -27.42
C GLU A 298 -5.13 -8.08 -27.29
N LEU A 299 -5.23 -7.50 -26.10
CA LEU A 299 -6.07 -6.34 -25.77
C LEU A 299 -5.26 -5.04 -25.63
N ASP A 300 -4.00 -5.03 -26.08
CA ASP A 300 -3.07 -3.89 -25.94
C ASP A 300 -2.88 -3.41 -24.48
N MET A 301 -3.10 -4.30 -23.50
CA MET A 301 -2.90 -4.02 -22.08
C MET A 301 -1.50 -4.47 -21.63
N PRO A 302 -0.60 -3.54 -21.21
CA PRO A 302 0.70 -3.92 -20.68
C PRO A 302 0.57 -4.69 -19.36
N VAL A 303 1.55 -5.53 -19.08
CA VAL A 303 1.58 -6.40 -17.89
C VAL A 303 2.80 -6.11 -17.04
N THR A 304 2.59 -5.87 -15.74
CA THR A 304 3.65 -5.84 -14.73
C THR A 304 3.59 -7.08 -13.86
N GLY A 305 4.71 -7.80 -13.75
CA GLY A 305 4.84 -8.93 -12.84
C GLY A 305 5.50 -8.56 -11.52
N TYR A 306 4.93 -8.98 -10.41
CA TYR A 306 5.51 -8.81 -9.08
C TYR A 306 6.07 -10.11 -8.52
N PHE A 307 7.31 -10.02 -8.03
CA PHE A 307 8.07 -11.11 -7.45
C PHE A 307 8.62 -10.71 -6.08
N ILE A 308 8.72 -11.67 -5.17
CA ILE A 308 9.34 -11.54 -3.85
C ILE A 308 10.52 -12.50 -3.79
N ILE A 309 11.68 -11.99 -3.41
CA ILE A 309 12.91 -12.76 -3.22
C ILE A 309 13.48 -12.52 -1.82
N GLY A 310 14.24 -13.47 -1.30
CA GLY A 310 14.89 -13.35 0.01
C GLY A 310 13.99 -13.70 1.19
N LEU A 311 12.92 -14.48 0.96
CA LEU A 311 12.09 -14.98 2.05
C LEU A 311 12.91 -15.92 2.97
N PRO A 312 12.57 -16.02 4.27
CA PRO A 312 13.25 -16.93 5.19
C PRO A 312 13.34 -18.36 4.62
N GLY A 313 14.56 -18.90 4.59
CA GLY A 313 14.83 -20.26 4.08
C GLY A 313 14.80 -20.41 2.55
N GLN A 314 14.48 -19.38 1.77
CA GLN A 314 14.62 -19.41 0.32
C GLN A 314 16.11 -19.52 -0.05
N THR A 315 16.49 -20.44 -0.94
CA THR A 315 17.88 -20.67 -1.38
C THR A 315 18.25 -19.80 -2.59
N TRP A 316 19.54 -19.67 -2.86
CA TRP A 316 20.03 -18.98 -4.04
C TRP A 316 19.53 -19.62 -5.34
N LYS A 317 19.44 -20.96 -5.38
CA LYS A 317 18.88 -21.70 -6.52
C LYS A 317 17.43 -21.29 -6.81
N GLU A 318 16.60 -21.17 -5.77
CA GLU A 318 15.19 -20.78 -5.89
C GLU A 318 15.03 -19.29 -6.29
N ILE A 319 15.91 -18.42 -5.78
CA ILE A 319 15.97 -17.01 -6.18
C ILE A 319 16.36 -16.90 -7.65
N ALA A 320 17.40 -17.62 -8.08
CA ALA A 320 17.83 -17.65 -9.47
C ALA A 320 16.73 -18.20 -10.39
N ALA A 321 16.04 -19.27 -10.00
CA ALA A 321 14.89 -19.80 -10.73
C ALA A 321 13.77 -18.76 -10.89
N THR A 322 13.50 -17.99 -9.83
CA THR A 322 12.53 -16.88 -9.88
C THR A 322 12.93 -15.79 -10.87
N VAL A 323 14.20 -15.39 -10.86
CA VAL A 323 14.74 -14.37 -11.76
C VAL A 323 14.71 -14.84 -13.21
N GLU A 324 15.14 -16.07 -13.49
CA GLU A 324 15.16 -16.62 -14.84
C GLU A 324 13.74 -16.85 -15.39
N TYR A 325 12.80 -17.27 -14.55
CA TYR A 325 11.38 -17.33 -14.93
C TYR A 325 10.83 -15.94 -15.26
N ALA A 326 11.09 -14.92 -14.43
CA ALA A 326 10.66 -13.56 -14.73
C ALA A 326 11.25 -13.04 -16.06
N LYS A 327 12.49 -13.40 -16.39
CA LYS A 327 13.12 -13.09 -17.67
C LYS A 327 12.50 -13.87 -18.83
N SER A 328 12.03 -15.10 -18.64
CA SER A 328 11.42 -15.89 -19.73
C SER A 328 10.05 -15.33 -20.13
N LEU A 329 9.34 -14.67 -19.21
CA LEU A 329 8.06 -14.03 -19.49
C LEU A 329 8.21 -12.77 -20.35
N ASP A 330 7.20 -12.50 -21.20
CA ASP A 330 7.13 -11.28 -22.02
C ASP A 330 6.51 -10.08 -21.27
N LEU A 331 6.81 -9.93 -19.98
CA LEU A 331 6.32 -8.81 -19.15
C LEU A 331 6.77 -7.45 -19.70
N ASP A 332 5.94 -6.42 -19.54
CA ASP A 332 6.22 -5.04 -19.96
C ASP A 332 6.96 -4.25 -18.88
N ASP A 333 6.77 -4.61 -17.60
CA ASP A 333 7.53 -4.14 -16.45
C ASP A 333 7.60 -5.24 -15.40
N VAL A 334 8.52 -5.11 -14.45
CA VAL A 334 8.71 -6.08 -13.38
C VAL A 334 9.14 -5.36 -12.11
N ASP A 335 8.66 -5.82 -10.96
CA ASP A 335 9.23 -5.44 -9.68
C ASP A 335 9.63 -6.68 -8.88
N PHE A 336 10.90 -6.70 -8.48
CA PHE A 336 11.43 -7.63 -7.50
C PHE A 336 11.51 -6.93 -6.14
N PHE A 337 10.69 -7.39 -5.20
CA PHE A 337 10.69 -6.95 -3.81
C PHE A 337 11.56 -7.90 -3.00
N ILE A 338 12.52 -7.36 -2.25
CA ILE A 338 13.26 -8.14 -1.26
C ILE A 338 12.39 -8.22 0.00
N ALA A 339 12.17 -9.45 0.49
CA ALA A 339 11.40 -9.70 1.70
C ALA A 339 12.02 -8.97 2.89
N ASN A 340 11.16 -8.39 3.73
CA ASN A 340 11.58 -7.63 4.90
C ASN A 340 10.80 -8.10 6.12
N PRO A 341 11.46 -8.29 7.28
CA PRO A 341 10.82 -8.79 8.48
C PRO A 341 10.13 -7.62 9.18
N PHE A 342 8.87 -7.35 8.84
CA PHE A 342 8.10 -6.30 9.50
C PHE A 342 7.72 -6.75 10.92
N PRO A 343 8.06 -5.99 11.99
CA PRO A 343 7.77 -6.42 13.34
C PRO A 343 6.28 -6.72 13.56
N GLY A 344 6.00 -7.87 14.16
CA GLY A 344 4.65 -8.41 14.35
C GLY A 344 4.18 -9.40 13.27
N THR A 345 4.88 -9.52 12.13
CA THR A 345 4.57 -10.56 11.12
C THR A 345 5.15 -11.92 11.50
N ASP A 346 4.60 -13.01 10.94
CA ASP A 346 5.10 -14.37 11.17
C ASP A 346 6.56 -14.51 10.75
N ILE A 347 6.95 -13.91 9.61
CA ILE A 347 8.35 -13.93 9.16
C ILE A 347 9.28 -13.19 10.12
N TYR A 348 8.80 -12.16 10.81
CA TYR A 348 9.61 -11.46 11.81
C TYR A 348 9.86 -12.35 13.02
N GLY A 349 8.83 -13.03 13.52
CA GLY A 349 8.97 -14.00 14.60
C GLY A 349 9.93 -15.14 14.24
N GLU A 350 9.82 -15.69 13.02
CA GLU A 350 10.76 -16.70 12.52
C GLU A 350 12.20 -16.17 12.45
N CYS A 351 12.38 -14.93 11.98
CA CYS A 351 13.69 -14.31 11.90
C CYS A 351 14.30 -14.02 13.28
N GLU A 352 13.50 -13.70 14.29
CA GLU A 352 13.95 -13.57 15.68
C GLU A 352 14.40 -14.91 16.26
N GLU A 353 13.53 -15.93 16.15
CA GLU A 353 13.79 -17.28 16.68
C GLU A 353 15.08 -17.87 16.08
N LYS A 354 15.24 -17.77 14.76
CA LYS A 354 16.38 -18.33 14.02
C LYS A 354 17.56 -17.36 13.88
N ARG A 355 17.48 -16.16 14.46
CA ARG A 355 18.51 -15.09 14.37
C ARG A 355 18.91 -14.74 12.94
N LEU A 356 17.93 -14.71 12.03
CA LEU A 356 18.12 -14.45 10.61
C LEU A 356 18.24 -12.97 10.29
N MET A 357 17.89 -12.04 11.19
CA MET A 357 18.11 -10.62 10.93
C MET A 357 19.60 -10.27 10.90
N TYR A 358 19.98 -9.32 10.03
CA TYR A 358 21.29 -8.70 10.09
C TYR A 358 21.46 -7.83 11.35
N PRO A 359 22.67 -7.68 11.90
CA PRO A 359 22.90 -6.90 13.13
C PRO A 359 22.51 -5.43 13.04
N ASP A 360 22.50 -4.85 11.82
CA ASP A 360 22.16 -3.46 11.54
C ASP A 360 20.68 -3.25 11.18
N PHE A 361 19.83 -4.26 11.41
CA PHE A 361 18.40 -4.16 11.14
C PHE A 361 17.77 -3.00 11.92
N ASP A 362 17.05 -2.15 11.20
CA ASP A 362 16.27 -1.05 11.75
C ASP A 362 14.94 -0.96 11.00
N PHE A 363 13.84 -1.15 11.73
CA PHE A 363 12.48 -1.12 11.17
C PHE A 363 12.14 0.26 10.55
N GLN A 364 12.84 1.33 10.93
CA GLN A 364 12.73 2.68 10.36
C GLN A 364 13.51 2.84 9.04
N ARG A 365 14.31 1.83 8.66
CA ARG A 365 15.14 1.85 7.44
C ARG A 365 14.73 0.81 6.41
N ILE A 366 13.71 -0.01 6.71
CA ILE A 366 13.14 -0.98 5.78
C ILE A 366 12.81 -0.32 4.43
N ARG A 367 13.23 -0.98 3.36
CA ARG A 367 12.91 -0.63 1.97
C ARG A 367 12.90 -1.90 1.14
N TYR A 368 12.05 -1.94 0.11
CA TYR A 368 11.88 -3.11 -0.75
C TYR A 368 13.16 -3.57 -1.48
N SER A 369 14.21 -2.76 -1.48
CA SER A 369 15.48 -3.03 -2.16
C SER A 369 16.64 -3.33 -1.20
N LEU A 370 16.39 -3.37 0.12
CA LEU A 370 17.40 -3.69 1.13
C LEU A 370 17.13 -5.08 1.68
N ASN A 371 18.15 -5.92 1.73
CA ASN A 371 18.02 -7.23 2.34
C ASN A 371 18.33 -7.18 3.84
N ASN A 372 17.30 -7.42 4.64
CA ASN A 372 17.38 -7.44 6.10
C ASN A 372 17.37 -8.87 6.69
N ILE A 373 17.25 -9.90 5.83
CA ILE A 373 17.15 -11.31 6.24
C ILE A 373 18.35 -12.07 5.67
N LYS A 374 19.06 -12.82 6.52
CA LYS A 374 20.16 -13.70 6.13
C LYS A 374 19.60 -14.92 5.39
N GLY A 375 20.11 -15.14 4.18
CA GLY A 375 19.84 -16.34 3.40
C GLY A 375 20.65 -17.56 3.89
N PRO A 376 20.27 -18.77 3.45
CA PRO A 376 21.02 -19.99 3.75
C PRO A 376 22.35 -20.08 2.99
N ASP A 377 22.43 -19.57 1.77
CA ASP A 377 23.53 -19.79 0.82
C ASP A 377 23.86 -18.57 -0.08
N TYR A 378 23.44 -17.36 0.31
CA TYR A 378 23.77 -16.11 -0.38
C TYR A 378 24.01 -14.94 0.58
N THR A 379 24.70 -13.91 0.10
CA THR A 379 24.96 -12.67 0.84
C THR A 379 23.91 -11.59 0.54
N ARG A 380 23.88 -10.54 1.37
CA ARG A 380 23.07 -9.33 1.15
C ARG A 380 23.36 -8.72 -0.23
N GLU A 381 24.63 -8.63 -0.59
CA GLU A 381 25.09 -8.03 -1.84
C GLU A 381 24.63 -8.84 -3.05
N MET A 382 24.67 -10.18 -2.97
CA MET A 382 24.21 -11.05 -4.06
C MET A 382 22.74 -10.81 -4.40
N ILE A 383 21.86 -10.79 -3.41
CA ILE A 383 20.42 -10.62 -3.63
C ILE A 383 20.08 -9.19 -4.07
N GLU A 384 20.75 -8.18 -3.50
CA GLU A 384 20.55 -6.79 -3.92
C GLU A 384 21.05 -6.53 -5.35
N SER A 385 22.16 -7.17 -5.74
CA SER A 385 22.67 -7.09 -7.10
C SER A 385 21.75 -7.79 -8.09
N VAL A 386 21.38 -9.05 -7.86
CA VAL A 386 20.55 -9.80 -8.82
C VAL A 386 19.19 -9.13 -9.03
N ARG A 387 18.60 -8.57 -7.97
CA ARG A 387 17.37 -7.76 -8.05
C ARG A 387 17.52 -6.60 -9.05
N ARG A 388 18.58 -5.81 -8.89
CA ARG A 388 18.84 -4.62 -9.72
C ARG A 388 19.19 -5.02 -11.16
N ASP A 389 20.04 -6.02 -11.31
CA ASP A 389 20.58 -6.44 -12.60
C ASP A 389 19.48 -7.11 -13.45
N ALA A 390 18.64 -7.97 -12.85
CA ALA A 390 17.49 -8.58 -13.52
C ALA A 390 16.46 -7.53 -13.97
N TRP A 391 16.14 -6.56 -13.12
CA TRP A 391 15.28 -5.45 -13.50
C TRP A 391 15.86 -4.67 -14.66
N PHE A 392 17.15 -4.32 -14.60
CA PHE A 392 17.82 -3.55 -15.65
C PHE A 392 17.84 -4.29 -17.00
N GLU A 393 18.09 -5.60 -16.97
CA GLU A 393 18.07 -6.47 -18.15
C GLU A 393 16.69 -6.50 -18.82
N ILE A 394 15.64 -6.78 -18.03
CA ILE A 394 14.26 -6.84 -18.53
C ILE A 394 13.82 -5.48 -19.08
N MET A 395 14.08 -4.39 -18.35
CA MET A 395 13.72 -3.04 -18.80
C MET A 395 14.49 -2.63 -20.05
N THR A 396 15.78 -2.97 -20.16
CA THR A 396 16.58 -2.69 -21.36
C THR A 396 16.05 -3.45 -22.57
N ARG A 397 15.69 -4.73 -22.40
CA ARG A 397 15.03 -5.53 -23.44
C ARG A 397 13.71 -4.90 -23.87
N ASN A 398 12.88 -4.46 -22.93
CA ASN A 398 11.59 -3.85 -23.21
C ASN A 398 11.71 -2.50 -23.91
N MET A 399 12.71 -1.69 -23.56
CA MET A 399 13.04 -0.45 -24.28
C MET A 399 13.41 -0.75 -25.74
N ARG A 400 14.25 -1.77 -25.99
CA ARG A 400 14.64 -2.18 -27.35
C ARG A 400 13.47 -2.71 -28.18
N LYS A 401 12.51 -3.37 -27.55
CA LYS A 401 11.25 -3.83 -28.17
C LYS A 401 10.25 -2.69 -28.42
N GLY A 402 10.53 -1.46 -27.96
CA GLY A 402 9.60 -0.32 -28.08
C GLY A 402 8.36 -0.44 -27.19
N LYS A 403 8.37 -1.33 -26.18
CA LYS A 403 7.26 -1.53 -25.24
C LYS A 403 7.10 -0.37 -24.27
N ILE A 404 8.20 0.29 -23.93
CA ILE A 404 8.19 1.47 -23.06
C ILE A 404 7.92 2.70 -23.92
N ARG A 405 6.64 3.01 -24.10
CA ARG A 405 6.20 4.27 -24.70
C ARG A 405 6.13 5.31 -23.60
N ILE A 406 7.16 6.15 -23.48
CA ILE A 406 7.00 7.44 -22.77
C ILE A 406 6.09 8.29 -23.68
N ARG A 407 4.77 8.11 -23.58
CA ARG A 407 3.81 9.01 -24.24
C ARG A 407 3.96 10.37 -23.56
N ARG A 408 4.51 11.33 -24.30
CA ARG A 408 4.79 12.71 -23.86
C ARG A 408 3.53 13.46 -23.45
#